data_AF-A0A6L3ENI8-F1
#
_entry.id   AF-A0A6L3ENI8-F1
#
_cell.length_a   1.000
_cell.length_b   1.000
_cell.length_c   1.000
_cell.angle_alpha   90.00
_cell.angle_beta   90.00
_cell.angle_gamma   90.00
#
_symmetry.space_group_name_H-M   'P 1'
#
loop_
_entity.id
_entity.type
_entity.pdbx_description
1 polymer ?
#
loop_
_entity_poly.entity_id
_entity_poly.type
_entity_poly.pdbx_seq_one_letter_code
_entity_poly.pdbx_strand_id
1 'polypeptide(L)'
;MKRRRNPFVWSIPLAILLVVILIPYVWIFLASFKQRADLLTTPPRWLFDISFENYRQILGEKGFDTYLVNSLIIGFSSTALSVTVGTLAAYAFSRFKVPAGNHIFFYILATRL
;
A
#
# COMPACT_ATOMS: atom_id res chain seq x y z
N MET A 1 15.86 12.61 32.88
CA MET A 1 15.93 13.86 32.09
C MET A 1 15.25 13.66 30.72
N LYS A 2 13.97 14.04 30.57
CA LYS A 2 13.27 14.05 29.25
C LYS A 2 13.76 15.28 28.46
N ARG A 3 14.70 15.09 27.52
CA ARG A 3 15.08 16.14 26.55
C ARG A 3 13.81 16.51 25.76
N ARG A 4 13.22 17.68 26.02
CA ARG A 4 12.17 18.29 25.19
C ARG A 4 12.79 18.61 23.82
N ARG A 5 12.79 17.63 22.90
CA ARG A 5 13.14 17.85 21.49
C ARG A 5 12.04 18.72 20.89
N ASN A 6 12.39 19.90 20.37
CA ASN A 6 11.44 20.78 19.71
C ASN A 6 10.75 20.01 18.56
N PRO A 7 9.41 19.83 18.60
CA PRO A 7 8.69 19.03 17.61
C PRO A 7 8.79 19.62 16.20
N PHE A 8 9.04 20.93 16.10
CA PHE A 8 9.20 21.65 14.85
C PHE A 8 10.46 21.31 14.04
N VAL A 9 11.54 20.88 14.71
CA VAL A 9 12.80 20.55 14.01
C VAL A 9 12.67 19.27 13.20
N TRP A 10 11.83 18.34 13.67
CA TRP A 10 11.59 17.06 12.98
C TRP A 10 10.40 17.13 12.02
N SER A 11 9.44 18.04 12.23
CA SER A 11 8.26 18.12 11.36
C SER A 11 8.59 18.57 9.93
N ILE A 12 9.54 19.48 9.76
CA ILE A 12 9.93 20.01 8.43
C ILE A 12 10.52 18.91 7.51
N PRO A 13 11.55 18.15 7.91
CA PRO A 13 12.06 17.08 7.06
C PRO A 13 11.04 15.96 6.82
N LEU A 14 10.18 15.64 7.81
CA LEU A 14 9.08 14.69 7.59
C LEU A 14 8.08 15.20 6.55
N ALA A 15 7.73 16.49 6.58
CA ALA A 15 6.82 17.08 5.61
C ALA A 15 7.41 17.05 4.19
N ILE A 16 8.70 17.35 4.03
CA ILE A 16 9.39 17.25 2.73
C ILE A 16 9.38 15.80 2.23
N LEU A 17 9.71 14.83 3.10
CA LEU A 17 9.69 13.42 2.75
C LEU A 17 8.28 12.97 2.31
N LEU A 18 7.25 13.40 3.01
CA LEU A 18 5.86 13.12 2.66
C LEU A 18 5.52 13.68 1.27
N VAL A 19 5.90 14.92 0.96
CA VAL A 19 5.69 15.50 -0.37
C VAL A 19 6.38 14.66 -1.44
N VAL A 20 7.65 14.29 -1.23
CA VAL A 20 8.41 13.47 -2.20
C VAL A 20 7.75 12.12 -2.43
N ILE A 21 7.27 11.46 -1.37
CA ILE A 21 6.55 10.18 -1.46
C ILE A 21 5.24 10.34 -2.24
N LEU A 22 4.53 11.45 -2.06
CA LEU A 22 3.22 11.67 -2.69
C LEU A 22 3.29 12.04 -4.17
N ILE A 23 4.40 12.59 -4.66
CA ILE A 23 4.58 12.98 -6.08
C ILE A 23 4.13 11.87 -7.07
N PRO A 24 4.62 10.62 -7.00
CA PRO A 24 4.21 9.57 -7.94
C PRO A 24 2.72 9.23 -7.83
N TYR A 25 2.12 9.29 -6.64
CA TYR A 25 0.70 9.04 -6.46
C TYR A 25 -0.16 10.15 -7.08
N VAL A 26 0.25 11.41 -6.90
CA VAL A 26 -0.40 12.56 -7.54
C VAL A 26 -0.28 12.45 -9.06
N TRP A 27 0.87 12.00 -9.57
CA TRP A 27 1.05 11.78 -11.01
C TRP A 27 0.08 10.73 -11.55
N ILE A 28 -0.02 9.55 -10.90
CA ILE A 28 -0.94 8.48 -11.31
C ILE A 28 -2.40 8.96 -11.23
N PHE A 29 -2.74 9.71 -10.18
CA PHE A 29 -4.06 10.28 -10.01
C PHE A 29 -4.41 11.28 -11.13
N LEU A 30 -3.50 12.19 -11.49
CA LEU A 30 -3.74 13.10 -12.61
C LEU A 30 -3.80 12.34 -13.94
N ALA A 31 -2.96 11.33 -14.12
CA ALA A 31 -2.92 10.50 -15.33
C ALA A 31 -4.22 9.72 -15.56
N SER A 32 -4.97 9.34 -14.51
CA SER A 32 -6.25 8.64 -14.68
C SER A 32 -7.33 9.50 -15.36
N PHE A 33 -7.20 10.82 -15.30
CA PHE A 33 -8.10 11.77 -15.97
C PHE A 33 -7.59 12.23 -17.35
N LYS A 34 -6.36 11.88 -17.75
CA LYS A 34 -5.81 12.26 -19.05
C LYS A 34 -6.37 11.39 -20.16
N GLN A 35 -6.55 11.97 -21.36
CA GLN A 35 -6.89 11.18 -22.53
C GLN A 35 -5.71 10.27 -22.94
N ARG A 36 -6.00 9.07 -23.46
CA ARG A 36 -4.96 8.11 -23.90
C ARG A 36 -3.95 8.71 -24.88
N ALA A 37 -4.41 9.61 -25.75
CA ALA A 37 -3.54 10.33 -26.69
C ALA A 37 -2.51 11.21 -25.97
N ASP A 38 -2.92 11.93 -24.92
CA ASP A 38 -2.03 12.81 -24.15
C ASP A 38 -1.00 12.04 -23.33
N LEU A 39 -1.32 10.81 -22.89
CA LEU A 39 -0.38 9.93 -22.20
C LEU A 39 0.78 9.47 -23.07
N LEU A 40 0.60 9.41 -24.39
CA LEU A 40 1.61 8.96 -25.36
C LEU A 40 2.36 10.12 -26.02
N THR A 41 2.03 11.38 -25.69
CA THR A 41 2.74 12.55 -26.22
C THR A 41 4.07 12.81 -25.51
N THR A 42 5.10 13.15 -26.30
CA THR A 42 6.40 13.61 -25.83
C THR A 42 6.60 15.05 -26.33
N PRO A 43 6.78 16.07 -25.46
CA PRO A 43 6.83 16.04 -24.00
C PRO A 43 5.46 15.86 -23.32
N PRO A 44 5.42 15.30 -22.10
CA PRO A 44 4.17 15.07 -21.38
C PRO A 44 3.45 16.40 -21.09
N ARG A 45 2.19 16.50 -21.53
CA ARG A 45 1.37 17.69 -21.30
C ARG A 45 0.95 17.78 -19.84
N TRP A 46 1.32 18.87 -19.17
CA TRP A 46 0.93 19.16 -17.79
C TRP A 46 -0.48 19.75 -17.70
N LEU A 47 -0.90 20.50 -18.73
CA LEU A 47 -2.28 20.98 -18.91
C LEU A 47 -3.00 20.02 -19.85
N PHE A 48 -4.11 19.46 -19.40
CA PHE A 48 -4.91 18.47 -20.13
C PHE A 48 -6.39 18.69 -19.83
N ASP A 49 -7.25 18.27 -20.75
CA ASP A 49 -8.68 18.28 -20.54
C ASP A 49 -9.07 17.08 -19.65
N ILE A 50 -9.83 17.35 -18.60
CA ILE A 50 -10.30 16.32 -17.67
C ILE A 50 -11.27 15.41 -18.42
N SER A 51 -10.88 14.14 -18.61
CA SER A 51 -11.70 13.12 -19.25
C SER A 51 -12.05 11.99 -18.28
N PHE A 52 -13.32 11.58 -18.31
CA PHE A 52 -13.82 10.41 -17.56
C PHE A 52 -13.88 9.14 -18.41
N GLU A 53 -13.36 9.19 -19.64
CA GLU A 53 -13.47 8.07 -20.58
C GLU A 53 -12.73 6.83 -20.08
N ASN A 54 -11.58 6.99 -19.43
CA ASN A 54 -10.84 5.86 -18.83
C ASN A 54 -11.68 5.12 -17.79
N TYR A 55 -12.47 5.85 -16.99
CA TYR A 55 -13.37 5.26 -15.99
C TYR A 55 -14.57 4.58 -16.63
N ARG A 56 -15.16 5.17 -17.68
CA ARG A 56 -16.27 4.53 -18.43
C ARG A 56 -15.80 3.24 -19.09
N GLN A 57 -14.60 3.27 -19.67
CA GLN A 57 -14.02 2.12 -20.35
C GLN A 57 -13.76 0.97 -19.38
N ILE A 58 -13.16 1.22 -18.21
CA ILE A 58 -12.86 0.15 -17.24
C ILE A 58 -14.12 -0.38 -16.56
N LEU A 59 -15.11 0.47 -16.29
CA LEU A 59 -16.38 0.06 -15.70
C LEU A 59 -17.29 -0.66 -16.72
N GLY A 60 -17.12 -0.38 -18.01
CA GLY A 60 -17.81 -1.08 -19.10
C GLY A 60 -17.06 -2.33 -19.60
N GLU A 61 -15.82 -2.55 -19.15
CA GLU A 61 -15.01 -3.71 -19.54
C GLU A 61 -15.55 -4.98 -18.89
N LYS A 62 -15.78 -6.02 -19.71
CA LYS A 62 -16.28 -7.30 -19.22
C LYS A 62 -15.27 -7.93 -18.28
N GLY A 63 -15.68 -8.20 -17.04
CA GLY A 63 -14.88 -8.91 -16.03
C GLY A 63 -14.15 -8.02 -15.03
N PHE A 64 -14.19 -6.68 -15.18
CA PHE A 64 -13.58 -5.78 -14.18
C PHE A 64 -14.17 -5.97 -12.78
N ASP A 65 -15.50 -6.13 -12.69
CA ASP A 65 -16.25 -6.46 -11.49
C ASP A 65 -15.76 -7.77 -10.85
N THR A 66 -15.54 -8.79 -11.69
CA THR A 66 -15.05 -10.10 -11.26
C THR A 66 -13.62 -10.01 -10.72
N TYR A 67 -12.73 -9.27 -11.39
CA TYR A 67 -11.38 -9.04 -10.89
C TYR A 67 -11.37 -8.32 -9.54
N LEU A 68 -12.20 -7.28 -9.40
CA LEU A 68 -12.33 -6.53 -8.15
C LEU A 68 -12.80 -7.42 -7.00
N VAL A 69 -13.86 -8.21 -7.23
CA VAL A 69 -14.40 -9.14 -6.22
C VAL A 69 -13.40 -10.23 -5.88
N ASN A 70 -12.72 -10.81 -6.87
CA ASN A 70 -11.69 -11.83 -6.62
C ASN A 70 -10.54 -11.28 -5.76
N SER A 71 -10.04 -10.08 -6.05
CA SER A 71 -9.00 -9.44 -5.25
C SER A 71 -9.47 -9.15 -3.82
N LEU A 72 -10.71 -8.70 -3.64
CA LEU A 72 -11.28 -8.50 -2.30
C LEU A 72 -11.38 -9.82 -1.54
N ILE A 73 -11.95 -10.87 -2.15
CA ILE A 73 -12.08 -12.19 -1.51
C ILE A 73 -10.71 -12.75 -1.13
N ILE A 74 -9.74 -12.73 -2.05
CA ILE A 74 -8.39 -13.26 -1.79
C ILE A 74 -7.69 -12.43 -0.72
N GLY A 75 -7.76 -11.09 -0.79
CA GLY A 75 -7.13 -10.20 0.18
C GLY A 75 -7.69 -10.35 1.59
N PHE A 76 -9.02 -10.35 1.73
CA PHE A 76 -9.68 -10.52 3.03
C PHE A 76 -9.50 -11.93 3.59
N SER A 77 -9.67 -12.98 2.79
CA SER A 77 -9.49 -14.36 3.25
C SER A 77 -8.05 -14.63 3.69
N SER A 78 -7.06 -14.19 2.90
CA SER A 78 -5.64 -14.32 3.24
C SER A 78 -5.30 -13.56 4.52
N THR A 79 -5.79 -12.33 4.67
CA THR A 79 -5.56 -11.53 5.88
C THR A 79 -6.20 -12.19 7.10
N ALA A 80 -7.47 -12.63 7.00
CA ALA A 80 -8.19 -13.28 8.09
C ALA A 80 -7.49 -14.57 8.54
N LEU A 81 -7.06 -15.39 7.58
CA LEU A 81 -6.32 -16.62 7.87
C LEU A 81 -4.97 -16.32 8.51
N SER A 82 -4.21 -15.36 7.96
CA SER A 82 -2.89 -14.97 8.46
C SER A 82 -2.96 -14.40 9.87
N VAL A 83 -3.96 -13.56 10.17
CA VAL A 83 -4.19 -13.02 11.50
C VAL A 83 -4.58 -14.12 12.47
N THR A 84 -5.52 -14.98 12.10
CA THR A 84 -5.98 -16.07 12.98
C THR A 84 -4.82 -16.99 13.38
N VAL A 85 -4.09 -17.50 12.38
CA VAL A 85 -2.93 -18.38 12.61
C VAL A 85 -1.82 -17.63 13.35
N GLY A 86 -1.54 -16.39 12.94
CA GLY A 86 -0.52 -15.54 13.56
C GLY A 86 -0.80 -15.22 15.02
N THR A 87 -2.05 -14.95 15.39
CA THR A 87 -2.46 -14.68 16.77
C THR A 87 -2.35 -15.94 17.63
N LEU A 88 -2.77 -17.11 17.14
CA LEU A 88 -2.61 -18.38 17.85
C LEU A 88 -1.13 -18.70 18.09
N ALA A 89 -0.29 -18.53 17.07
CA ALA A 89 1.15 -18.72 17.19
C ALA A 89 1.76 -17.73 18.21
N ALA A 90 1.43 -16.44 18.10
CA ALA A 90 1.90 -15.41 19.03
C ALA A 90 1.50 -15.72 20.48
N TYR A 91 0.27 -16.18 20.69
CA TYR A 91 -0.20 -16.61 22.02
C TYR A 91 0.63 -17.77 22.56
N ALA A 92 0.87 -18.79 21.75
CA ALA A 92 1.66 -19.96 22.14
C ALA A 92 3.09 -19.57 22.57
N PHE A 93 3.77 -18.72 21.79
CA PHE A 93 5.10 -18.20 22.13
C PHE A 93 5.10 -17.31 23.38
N SER A 94 4.01 -16.57 23.63
CA SER A 94 3.92 -15.68 24.80
C SER A 94 3.69 -16.43 26.12
N ARG A 95 2.99 -17.56 26.09
CA ARG A 95 2.54 -18.24 27.32
C ARG A 95 3.26 -19.55 27.61
N PHE A 96 3.76 -20.25 26.60
CA PHE A 96 4.44 -21.54 26.77
C PHE A 96 5.94 -21.42 26.51
N LYS A 97 6.72 -22.27 27.20
CA LYS A 97 8.15 -22.42 26.91
C LYS A 97 8.31 -23.28 25.65
N VAL A 98 8.33 -22.63 24.50
CA VAL A 98 8.52 -23.32 23.21
C VAL A 98 10.00 -23.69 23.06
N PRO A 99 10.36 -24.99 22.94
CA PRO A 99 11.74 -25.39 22.70
C PRO A 99 12.22 -24.83 21.35
N ALA A 100 13.44 -24.29 21.32
CA ALA A 100 14.00 -23.55 20.18
C ALA A 100 13.20 -22.31 19.71
N GLY A 101 12.36 -21.73 20.57
CA GLY A 101 11.47 -20.62 20.20
C GLY A 101 12.18 -19.39 19.62
N ASN A 102 13.39 -19.06 20.08
CA ASN A 102 14.17 -17.95 19.53
C ASN A 102 14.60 -18.18 18.07
N HIS A 103 14.96 -19.41 17.71
CA HIS A 103 15.34 -19.74 16.33
C HIS A 103 14.11 -19.69 15.42
N ILE A 104 12.98 -20.28 15.87
CA ILE A 104 11.74 -20.27 15.10
C ILE A 104 11.24 -18.83 14.89
N PHE A 105 11.29 -17.99 15.92
CA PHE A 105 10.90 -16.59 15.81
C PHE A 105 11.82 -15.81 14.85
N PHE A 106 13.13 -16.07 14.89
CA PHE A 106 14.07 -15.48 13.94
C PHE A 106 13.78 -15.92 12.49
N TYR A 107 13.51 -17.20 12.24
CA TYR A 107 13.14 -17.70 10.90
C TYR A 107 11.84 -17.08 10.39
N ILE A 108 10.83 -16.94 11.25
CA ILE A 108 9.55 -16.29 10.89
C ILE A 108 9.78 -14.81 10.52
N LEU A 109 10.61 -14.09 11.27
CA LEU A 109 10.93 -12.71 10.96
C LEU A 109 11.77 -12.57 9.69
N ALA A 110 12.75 -13.45 9.49
CA ALA A 110 13.65 -13.43 8.34
C ALA A 110 12.93 -13.72 7.01
N THR A 111 11.90 -14.56 7.02
CA THR A 111 11.09 -14.88 5.83
C THR A 111 10.02 -13.84 5.50
N ARG A 112 9.73 -12.91 6.42
CA ARG A 112 8.72 -11.85 6.25
C ARG A 112 9.28 -10.54 5.70
N LEU A 113 10.62 -10.37 5.69
CA LEU A 113 11.35 -9.24 5.11
C LEU A 113 11.77 -9.57 3.68
#